data_AF-A0A9D1GD31-F1
#
_entry.id   AF-A0A9D1GD31-F1
#
_cell.length_a   1.000
_cell.length_b   1.000
_cell.length_c   1.000
_cell.angle_alpha   90.00
_cell.angle_beta   90.00
_cell.angle_gamma   90.00
#
_symmetry.space_group_name_H-M   'P 1'
#
loop_
_entity.id
_entity.type
_entity.pdbx_description
1 polymer ?
#
loop_
_entity_poly.entity_id
_entity_poly.type
_entity_poly.pdbx_seq_one_letter_code
_entity_poly.pdbx_strand_id
1 'polypeptide(L)' 'MKTSTFKTNAKCGGCVAKIETSLNTAVARNQWNIDLSTPDRILTITSDLSDEEVVRLVTAAGFKAEKIG' A
#
# COMPACT_ATOMS: atom_id res chain seq x y z
N MET A 1 2.21 -14.39 -8.40
CA MET A 1 2.19 -12.97 -8.01
C MET A 1 1.30 -12.17 -8.94
N LYS A 2 0.35 -11.43 -8.35
CA LYS A 2 -0.56 -10.51 -9.04
C LYS A 2 -0.12 -9.08 -8.71
N THR A 3 -0.28 -8.17 -9.67
CA THR A 3 -0.18 -6.73 -9.41
C THR A 3 -1.56 -6.16 -9.12
N SER A 4 -1.68 -5.45 -8.01
CA SER A 4 -2.89 -4.79 -7.56
C SER A 4 -2.62 -3.33 -7.22
N THR A 5 -3.62 -2.47 -7.48
CA THR A 5 -3.59 -1.04 -7.17
C THR A 5 -4.64 -0.66 -6.14
N PHE A 6 -4.30 0.27 -5.25
CA PHE A 6 -5.18 0.76 -4.19
C PHE A 6 -5.08 2.29 -4.09
N LYS A 7 -6.23 2.95 -3.92
CA LYS A 7 -6.29 4.33 -3.44
C LYS A 7 -5.93 4.35 -1.96
N THR A 8 -5.12 5.32 -1.52
CA THR A 8 -4.77 5.47 -0.10
C THR A 8 -5.02 6.88 0.42
N ASN A 9 -4.89 7.08 1.73
CA ASN A 9 -4.92 8.41 2.35
C ASN A 9 -3.53 8.88 2.84
N ALA A 10 -2.44 8.29 2.35
CA ALA A 10 -1.08 8.72 2.69
C ALA A 10 -0.78 10.12 2.13
N LYS A 11 -0.28 11.05 2.96
CA LYS A 11 -0.12 12.47 2.57
C LYS A 11 1.31 12.95 2.46
N CYS A 12 2.28 12.25 3.06
CA CYS A 12 3.68 12.64 3.05
C CYS A 12 4.61 11.43 3.15
N GLY A 13 5.91 11.64 2.98
CA GLY A 13 6.92 10.58 3.11
C GLY A 13 6.89 9.87 4.46
N GLY A 14 6.56 10.59 5.55
CA GLY A 14 6.37 9.99 6.87
C GLY A 14 5.18 9.02 6.95
N CYS A 15 4.11 9.25 6.18
CA CYS A 15 3.01 8.29 6.05
C CYS A 15 3.48 7.03 5.31
N VAL A 16 4.24 7.21 4.23
CA VAL A 16 4.80 6.09 3.47
C VAL A 16 5.74 5.26 4.34
N ALA A 17 6.59 5.87 5.16
CA ALA A 17 7.48 5.16 6.07
C ALA A 17 6.73 4.32 7.11
N LYS A 18 5.56 4.77 7.60
CA LYS A 18 4.72 3.96 8.50
C LYS A 18 4.07 2.76 7.79
N ILE A 19 3.57 2.98 6.57
CA ILE A 19 3.01 1.89 5.75
C ILE A 19 4.12 0.90 5.37
N GLU A 20 5.33 1.39 5.10
CA GLU A 20 6.51 0.59 4.80
C GLU A 20 6.84 -0.41 5.91
N THR A 21 6.87 0.04 7.16
CA THR A 21 7.11 -0.85 8.31
C THR A 21 6.11 -2.00 8.39
N SER A 22 4.86 -1.79 7.95
CA SER A 22 3.85 -2.86 7.92
C SER A 22 3.99 -3.75 6.69
N LEU A 23 4.05 -3.17 5.48
CA LEU A 23 4.11 -3.94 4.23
C LEU A 23 5.40 -4.78 4.13
N ASN A 24 6.54 -4.27 4.59
CA ASN A 24 7.82 -4.97 4.51
C ASN A 24 7.89 -6.24 5.37
N THR A 25 6.90 -6.48 6.25
CA THR A 25 6.78 -7.77 6.98
C THR A 25 6.25 -8.91 6.11
N ALA A 26 5.57 -8.58 5.00
CA ALA A 26 4.88 -9.56 4.14
C ALA A 26 5.31 -9.48 2.67
N VAL A 27 5.79 -8.31 2.21
CA VAL A 27 6.12 -8.05 0.80
C VAL A 27 7.44 -7.30 0.70
N ALA A 28 8.32 -7.71 -0.21
CA ALA A 28 9.62 -7.07 -0.36
C ALA A 28 9.47 -5.59 -0.78
N ARG A 29 10.35 -4.71 -0.28
CA ARG A 29 10.23 -3.25 -0.50
C ARG A 29 10.19 -2.85 -1.97
N ASN A 30 10.88 -3.58 -2.85
CA ASN A 30 10.92 -3.32 -4.29
C ASN A 30 9.67 -3.83 -5.04
N GLN A 31 8.75 -4.52 -4.36
CA GLN A 31 7.51 -5.05 -4.94
C GLN A 31 6.31 -4.13 -4.72
N TRP A 32 6.50 -2.98 -4.07
CA TRP A 32 5.43 -2.01 -3.88
C TRP A 32 5.92 -0.56 -3.91
N ASN A 33 5.02 0.36 -4.25
CA ASN A 33 5.27 1.80 -4.27
C ASN A 33 3.99 2.57 -3.93
N ILE A 34 4.13 3.72 -3.27
CA ILE A 34 3.04 4.70 -3.10
C ILE A 34 3.39 5.97 -3.88
N ASP A 35 2.59 6.26 -4.90
CA ASP A 35 2.70 7.49 -5.68
C ASP A 35 1.93 8.62 -4.99
N LEU A 36 2.65 9.50 -4.30
CA LEU A 36 2.08 10.67 -3.63
C LEU A 36 1.76 11.84 -4.57
N SER A 37 2.13 11.77 -5.85
CA SER A 37 1.89 12.84 -6.83
C SER A 37 0.42 12.88 -7.30
N THR A 38 -0.28 11.75 -7.22
CA THR A 38 -1.69 11.63 -7.64
C THR A 38 -2.66 11.98 -6.52
N PRO A 39 -3.79 12.67 -6.77
CA PRO A 39 -4.77 13.00 -5.73
C PRO A 39 -5.24 11.79 -4.91
N ASP A 40 -5.30 10.62 -5.54
CA ASP A 40 -5.73 9.35 -4.94
C ASP A 40 -4.61 8.58 -4.22
N ARG A 41 -3.36 9.03 -4.31
CA ARG A 41 -2.22 8.49 -3.56
C ARG A 41 -2.11 6.98 -3.75
N ILE A 42 -1.73 6.58 -4.96
CA ILE A 42 -1.86 5.20 -5.42
C ILE A 42 -0.77 4.29 -4.83
N LEU A 43 -1.19 3.25 -4.11
CA LEU A 43 -0.37 2.10 -3.78
C LEU A 43 -0.43 1.09 -4.93
N THR A 44 0.72 0.77 -5.54
CA THR A 44 0.87 -0.37 -6.45
C THR A 44 1.67 -1.44 -5.74
N ILE A 45 1.19 -2.68 -5.76
CA ILE A 45 1.83 -3.81 -5.09
C ILE A 45 1.79 -5.06 -5.95
N THR A 46 2.90 -5.81 -5.99
CA THR A 46 3.01 -7.10 -6.68
C THR A 46 3.31 -8.18 -5.65
N SER A 47 2.35 -9.05 -5.36
CA SER A 47 2.48 -10.09 -4.33
C SER A 47 1.54 -11.26 -4.56
N ASP A 48 1.59 -12.27 -3.70
CA ASP A 48 0.59 -13.35 -3.63
C ASP A 48 -0.45 -13.09 -2.53
N LEU A 49 -0.42 -11.92 -1.87
CA LEU A 49 -1.43 -11.53 -0.89
C LEU A 49 -2.77 -11.29 -1.58
N SER A 50 -3.86 -11.60 -0.86
CA SER A 50 -5.20 -11.19 -1.29
C SER A 50 -5.36 -9.68 -1.18
N ASP A 51 -6.34 -9.13 -1.91
CA ASP A 51 -6.60 -7.68 -1.87
C ASP A 51 -7.05 -7.24 -0.46
N GLU A 52 -7.77 -8.10 0.28
CA GLU A 52 -8.16 -7.87 1.68
C GLU A 52 -6.95 -7.83 2.63
N GLU A 53 -5.98 -8.70 2.40
CA GLU A 53 -4.77 -8.78 3.22
C GLU A 53 -3.90 -7.52 3.05
N VAL A 54 -3.80 -7.01 1.82
CA VAL A 54 -3.14 -5.72 1.56
C VAL A 54 -3.86 -4.57 2.28
N VAL A 55 -5.19 -4.52 2.19
CA VAL A 55 -5.98 -3.49 2.90
C VAL A 55 -5.79 -3.59 4.41
N ARG A 56 -5.73 -4.81 4.97
CA ARG A 56 -5.49 -5.07 6.39
C ARG A 56 -4.15 -4.54 6.84
N LEU A 57 -3.07 -4.79 6.09
CA LEU A 57 -1.73 -4.29 6.42
C LEU A 57 -1.68 -2.76 6.41
N VAL A 58 -2.25 -2.11 5.39
CA VAL A 58 -2.31 -0.64 5.32
C VAL A 58 -3.16 -0.06 6.48
N THR A 59 -4.26 -0.73 6.83
CA THR A 59 -5.12 -0.36 7.97
C THR A 59 -4.43 -0.53 9.31
N ALA A 60 -3.66 -1.60 9.49
CA ALA A 60 -2.85 -1.84 10.69
C ALA A 60 -1.76 -0.75 10.88
N ALA A 61 -1.26 -0.16 9.78
CA ALA A 61 -0.38 1.00 9.82
C ALA A 61 -1.10 2.33 10.14
N GLY A 62 -2.43 2.33 10.25
CA GLY A 62 -3.25 3.51 10.56
C GLY A 62 -3.75 4.28 9.34
N PHE A 63 -3.76 3.67 8.15
CA PHE A 63 -4.14 4.30 6.88
C PHE A 63 -5.31 3.59 6.21
N LYS A 64 -5.97 4.25 5.26
CA LYS A 64 -7.03 3.63 4.44
C LYS A 64 -6.42 3.13 3.14
N ALA A 65 -6.87 1.96 2.69
CA ALA A 65 -6.62 1.45 1.35
C ALA A 65 -7.94 0.96 0.74
N GLU A 66 -8.22 1.34 -0.50
CA GLU A 66 -9.39 0.92 -1.25
C GLU A 66 -8.94 0.38 -2.60
N LYS A 67 -9.36 -0.84 -2.94
CA LYS A 67 -8.98 -1.50 -4.19
C LYS A 67 -9.52 -0.71 -5.36
N ILE A 68 -8.65 -0.41 -6.33
CA ILE A 68 -9.03 0.17 -7.61
C ILE A 68 -8.49 -0.74 -8.72
N GLY A 69 -9.38 -1.28 -9.56
CA GLY A 69 -9.04 -2.22 -10.63
C GLY A 69 -8.74 -3.63 -10.15
#